data_AF-A0A662AC54-F1
#
_entry.id   AF-A0A662AC54-F1
#
_cell.length_a   1.000
_cell.length_b   1.000
_cell.length_c   1.000
_cell.angle_alpha   90.00
_cell.angle_beta   90.00
_cell.angle_gamma   90.00
#
_symmetry.space_group_name_H-M   'P 1'
#
loop_
_entity.id
_entity.type
_entity.pdbx_description
1 polymer ?
#
loop_
_entity_poly.entity_id
_entity_poly.type
_entity_poly.pdbx_seq_one_letter_code
_entity_poly.pdbx_strand_id
1 'polypeptide(L)'
;MTETDINNYTIIDGLVKNHFNLGYKGYEDFHKLLWNKNNERIIDPIFKELLGKDLRYSIPISRDMYPAIDEGWELFKKKFNYLFANSDFNIQYKNYKENSIDYHKNKLKLFKAVKKYYKENERALSQFVYNHTNSYFDERKKEDIFDEAFTEVVNEIGTKKIPNKDMTIVLSLNYADWFLCSTSESWESCLNLESEYEDCFWSGLPGLIGDPNRMMFYITNGKKKEYNGIKVDSVTARTWGILTDDSDIIHPVLSYPIELLEGNILQRVFKDLRFLHEEDAGWISKYPLTIIRNTLNQSAFIYQDSSFFSESSDEYYLEGGSSGSSIIESSGYISDGSPYYYTEGLSNLIHLNEDISNYNEDAHVCEVCNERLDEDDAYFAPNGEVLCSYCFSENYSYCESCNETYDNEDMRQIDGEYVCESCFDDIAVYCEDCSQAVLREEAVLNANDEPICPSCLEKYTECKECGDFVKTDDLNDEGVCSYCVKQGVASGQ
;
A
#
# COMPACT_ATOMS: atom_id res chain seq x y z
N MET A 1 28.29 -7.94 13.16
CA MET A 1 28.14 -6.70 12.38
C MET A 1 29.49 -6.04 12.17
N THR A 2 29.73 -5.52 10.97
CA THR A 2 30.84 -4.61 10.66
C THR A 2 30.52 -3.18 11.08
N GLU A 3 31.51 -2.27 11.02
CA GLU A 3 31.28 -0.84 11.28
C GLU A 3 30.27 -0.23 10.29
N THR A 4 30.35 -0.61 9.02
CA THR A 4 29.38 -0.19 7.99
C THR A 4 27.97 -0.67 8.32
N ASP A 5 27.80 -1.92 8.77
CA ASP A 5 26.49 -2.44 9.14
C ASP A 5 25.89 -1.67 10.32
N ILE A 6 26.70 -1.37 11.34
CA ILE A 6 26.27 -0.57 12.49
C ILE A 6 25.80 0.82 12.03
N ASN A 7 26.58 1.48 11.19
CA ASN A 7 26.20 2.79 10.66
C ASN A 7 24.90 2.73 9.85
N ASN A 8 24.78 1.74 8.95
CA ASN A 8 23.56 1.52 8.18
C ASN A 8 22.35 1.29 9.10
N TYR A 9 22.48 0.46 10.13
CA TYR A 9 21.36 0.14 11.03
C TYR A 9 20.97 1.35 11.87
N THR A 10 21.92 2.19 12.31
CA THR A 10 21.59 3.45 12.99
C THR A 10 20.77 4.39 12.10
N ILE A 11 21.12 4.50 10.82
CA ILE A 11 20.37 5.33 9.88
C ILE A 11 18.98 4.74 9.63
N ILE A 12 18.89 3.44 9.33
CA ILE A 12 17.62 2.74 9.08
C ILE A 12 16.69 2.85 10.29
N ASP A 13 17.20 2.62 11.50
CA ASP A 13 16.44 2.74 12.75
C ASP A 13 15.83 4.14 12.92
N GLY A 14 16.61 5.19 12.63
CA GLY A 14 16.13 6.57 12.63
C GLY A 14 15.07 6.85 11.56
N LEU A 15 15.27 6.36 10.34
CA LEU A 15 14.32 6.52 9.24
C LEU A 15 12.99 5.82 9.55
N VAL A 16 13.04 4.56 9.99
CA VAL A 16 11.84 3.77 10.34
C VAL A 16 11.08 4.39 11.49
N LYS A 17 11.79 4.89 12.52
CA LYS A 17 11.17 5.56 13.66
C LYS A 17 10.36 6.80 13.25
N ASN A 18 10.86 7.56 12.28
CA ASN A 18 10.34 8.89 11.98
C ASN A 18 9.36 8.93 10.80
N HIS A 19 9.40 7.95 9.89
CA HIS A 19 8.72 8.06 8.60
C HIS A 19 7.86 6.86 8.19
N PHE A 20 7.88 5.75 8.93
CA PHE A 20 7.22 4.49 8.54
C PHE A 20 6.01 4.12 9.42
N ASN A 21 5.51 5.06 10.22
CA ASN A 21 4.28 4.92 10.98
C ASN A 21 4.18 3.68 11.89
N LEU A 22 5.30 3.19 12.44
CA LEU A 22 5.25 2.05 13.35
C LEU A 22 4.63 2.48 14.69
N GLY A 23 3.67 1.70 15.19
CA GLY A 23 3.14 1.91 16.54
C GLY A 23 4.25 1.71 17.59
N TYR A 24 4.10 2.26 18.80
CA TYR A 24 5.15 2.19 19.83
C TYR A 24 5.70 0.77 20.03
N LYS A 25 4.80 -0.22 20.11
CA LYS A 25 5.17 -1.63 20.26
C LYS A 25 5.83 -2.21 19.00
N GLY A 26 5.28 -1.92 17.83
CA GLY A 26 5.86 -2.34 16.54
C GLY A 26 7.27 -1.80 16.33
N TYR A 27 7.51 -0.52 16.66
CA TYR A 27 8.85 0.06 16.62
C TYR A 27 9.79 -0.59 17.65
N GLU A 28 9.33 -0.87 18.86
CA GLU A 28 10.13 -1.56 19.88
C GLU A 28 10.59 -2.94 19.37
N ASP A 29 9.69 -3.70 18.75
CA ASP A 29 9.99 -5.03 18.22
C ASP A 29 10.90 -4.96 16.99
N PHE A 30 10.66 -4.02 16.07
CA PHE A 30 11.56 -3.72 14.96
C PHE A 30 12.97 -3.38 15.44
N HIS A 31 13.10 -2.43 16.38
CA HIS A 31 14.38 -1.98 16.93
C HIS A 31 15.13 -3.12 17.61
N LYS A 32 14.43 -3.92 18.41
CA LYS A 32 14.98 -5.13 19.06
C LYS A 32 15.52 -6.09 18.02
N LEU A 33 14.76 -6.41 16.98
CA LEU A 33 15.17 -7.33 15.92
C LEU A 33 16.37 -6.80 15.12
N LEU A 34 16.39 -5.50 14.81
CA LEU A 34 17.49 -4.84 14.08
C LEU A 34 18.80 -4.87 14.86
N TRP A 35 18.75 -4.63 16.17
CA TRP A 35 19.93 -4.53 17.03
C TRP A 35 20.25 -5.80 17.82
N ASN A 36 19.55 -6.91 17.59
CA ASN A 36 19.77 -8.15 18.34
C ASN A 36 21.15 -8.76 18.02
N LYS A 37 22.16 -8.34 18.78
CA LYS A 37 23.57 -8.78 18.63
C LYS A 37 23.79 -10.26 18.92
N ASN A 38 22.85 -10.93 19.59
CA ASN A 38 23.02 -12.30 20.06
C ASN A 38 22.57 -13.37 19.04
N ASN A 39 22.16 -12.99 17.83
CA ASN A 39 21.55 -13.94 16.87
C ASN A 39 20.34 -14.67 17.47
N GLU A 40 19.55 -14.03 18.34
CA GLU A 40 18.20 -14.53 18.68
C GLU A 40 17.17 -14.19 17.61
N ARG A 41 17.56 -13.42 16.58
CA ARG A 41 16.97 -13.60 15.27
C ARG A 41 17.07 -15.10 14.99
N ILE A 42 15.96 -15.78 14.68
CA ILE A 42 15.96 -17.21 14.37
C ILE A 42 16.67 -17.38 13.02
N ILE A 43 17.99 -17.12 12.98
CA ILE A 43 18.85 -17.52 11.88
C ILE A 43 18.86 -19.02 11.98
N ASP A 44 18.18 -19.63 11.02
CA ASP A 44 18.11 -21.07 10.96
C ASP A 44 19.53 -21.68 11.01
N PRO A 45 19.74 -22.77 11.78
CA PRO A 45 21.02 -23.46 11.84
C PRO A 45 21.68 -23.72 10.47
N ILE A 46 20.91 -23.94 9.40
CA ILE A 46 21.48 -24.15 8.05
C ILE A 46 22.29 -22.96 7.53
N PHE A 47 22.01 -21.74 8.01
CA PHE A 47 22.72 -20.54 7.58
C PHE A 47 23.88 -20.16 8.51
N LYS A 48 23.88 -20.63 9.76
CA LYS A 48 24.84 -20.17 10.79
C LYS A 48 26.30 -20.42 10.41
N GLU A 49 26.57 -21.51 9.71
CA GLU A 49 27.93 -21.85 9.26
C GLU A 49 28.33 -21.16 7.94
N LEU A 50 27.35 -20.67 7.17
CA LEU A 50 27.57 -20.01 5.89
C LEU A 50 27.83 -18.51 6.04
N LEU A 51 27.11 -17.86 6.95
CA LEU A 51 27.07 -16.40 7.04
C LEU A 51 28.32 -15.80 7.69
N GLY A 52 28.83 -14.74 7.06
CA GLY A 52 29.85 -13.87 7.63
C GLY A 52 29.33 -13.02 8.80
N LYS A 53 30.25 -12.25 9.40
CA LYS A 53 29.92 -11.31 10.49
C LYS A 53 28.95 -10.20 10.10
N ASP A 54 28.83 -9.94 8.80
CA ASP A 54 27.94 -8.97 8.19
C ASP A 54 26.64 -9.61 7.68
N LEU A 55 26.36 -10.87 8.05
CA LEU A 55 25.17 -11.62 7.66
C LEU A 55 25.04 -11.83 6.14
N ARG A 56 26.18 -11.90 5.44
CA ARG A 56 26.25 -12.24 4.00
C ARG A 56 27.09 -13.49 3.78
N TYR A 57 26.72 -14.26 2.76
CA TYR A 57 27.53 -15.35 2.20
C TYR A 57 27.65 -15.17 0.70
N SER A 58 28.88 -15.03 0.20
CA SER A 58 29.16 -14.62 -1.17
C SER A 58 29.93 -15.70 -1.93
N ILE A 59 29.45 -16.08 -3.11
CA ILE A 59 30.08 -17.07 -3.98
C ILE A 59 30.38 -16.44 -5.35
N PRO A 60 31.65 -16.43 -5.80
CA PRO A 60 31.97 -16.00 -7.15
C PRO A 60 31.28 -16.88 -8.19
N ILE A 61 30.60 -16.27 -9.15
CA ILE A 61 29.92 -17.01 -10.22
C ILE A 61 30.97 -17.53 -11.20
N SER A 62 30.98 -18.84 -11.43
CA SER A 62 31.91 -19.45 -12.38
C SER A 62 31.58 -19.06 -13.82
N ARG A 63 32.61 -18.89 -14.67
CA ARG A 63 32.45 -18.37 -16.04
C ARG A 63 31.62 -19.26 -16.96
N ASP A 64 31.52 -20.56 -16.67
CA ASP A 64 30.68 -21.51 -17.39
C ASP A 64 29.18 -21.33 -17.09
N MET A 65 28.82 -20.63 -16.01
CA MET A 65 27.42 -20.30 -15.68
C MET A 65 26.91 -19.07 -16.41
N TYR A 66 27.80 -18.20 -16.90
CA TYR A 66 27.44 -16.92 -17.52
C TYR A 66 26.46 -17.06 -18.69
N PRO A 67 26.58 -18.06 -19.59
CA PRO A 67 25.58 -18.27 -20.64
C PRO A 67 24.16 -18.51 -20.12
N ALA A 68 24.01 -19.09 -18.92
CA ALA A 68 22.70 -19.39 -18.33
C ALA A 68 22.08 -18.19 -17.60
N ILE A 69 22.89 -17.18 -17.24
CA ILE A 69 22.44 -16.01 -16.48
C ILE A 69 22.56 -14.68 -17.25
N ASP A 70 22.95 -14.72 -18.52
CA ASP A 70 23.08 -13.53 -19.36
C ASP A 70 21.86 -13.39 -20.25
N GLU A 71 20.87 -12.62 -19.80
CA GLU A 71 19.63 -12.39 -20.55
C GLU A 71 19.90 -11.81 -21.94
N GLY A 72 20.89 -10.91 -22.05
CA GLY A 72 21.33 -10.38 -23.34
C GLY A 72 21.78 -11.48 -24.31
N TRP A 73 22.31 -12.60 -23.82
CA TRP A 73 22.66 -13.75 -24.65
C TRP A 73 21.44 -14.56 -25.09
N GLU A 74 20.48 -14.82 -24.19
CA GLU A 74 19.22 -15.48 -24.55
C GLU A 74 18.43 -14.65 -25.56
N LEU A 75 18.34 -13.34 -25.35
CA LEU A 75 17.71 -12.41 -26.27
C LEU A 75 18.43 -12.38 -27.63
N PHE A 76 19.76 -12.39 -27.63
CA PHE A 76 20.57 -12.50 -28.85
C PHE A 76 20.23 -13.78 -29.63
N LYS A 77 20.17 -14.93 -28.95
CA LYS A 77 19.77 -16.20 -29.59
C LYS A 77 18.36 -16.14 -30.14
N LYS A 78 17.41 -15.56 -29.40
CA LYS A 78 16.00 -15.45 -29.81
C LYS A 78 15.82 -14.55 -31.03
N LYS A 79 16.36 -13.32 -30.99
CA LYS A 79 16.20 -12.30 -32.06
C LYS A 79 16.97 -12.69 -33.32
N PHE A 80 18.09 -13.40 -33.18
CA PHE A 80 18.91 -13.89 -34.29
C PHE A 80 18.80 -15.42 -34.49
N ASN A 81 17.67 -16.03 -34.16
CA ASN A 81 17.48 -17.49 -34.19
C ASN A 81 17.83 -18.13 -35.54
N TYR A 82 17.56 -17.43 -36.66
CA TYR A 82 17.87 -17.90 -38.00
C TYR A 82 19.36 -18.17 -38.18
N LEU A 83 20.20 -17.34 -37.56
CA LEU A 83 21.64 -17.51 -37.59
C LEU A 83 22.09 -18.74 -36.78
N PHE A 84 21.43 -19.05 -35.67
CA PHE A 84 21.72 -20.25 -34.88
C PHE A 84 21.17 -21.55 -35.51
N ALA A 85 20.11 -21.44 -36.31
CA ALA A 85 19.55 -22.56 -37.05
C ALA A 85 20.40 -22.97 -38.26
N ASN A 86 21.27 -22.09 -38.75
CA ASN A 86 22.16 -22.36 -39.88
C ASN A 86 23.60 -22.55 -39.41
N SER A 87 24.20 -23.69 -39.76
CA SER A 87 25.50 -24.17 -39.26
C SER A 87 26.72 -23.29 -39.61
N ASP A 88 26.56 -22.28 -40.46
CA ASP A 88 27.68 -21.48 -40.96
C ASP A 88 28.28 -20.55 -39.89
N PHE A 89 27.53 -20.31 -38.81
CA PHE A 89 27.95 -19.51 -37.67
C PHE A 89 27.93 -20.34 -36.39
N ASN A 90 29.09 -20.83 -35.96
CA ASN A 90 29.25 -21.44 -34.63
C ASN A 90 29.44 -20.33 -33.57
N ILE A 91 28.42 -19.50 -33.36
CA ILE A 91 28.48 -18.45 -32.32
C ILE A 91 28.35 -19.11 -30.95
N GLN A 92 29.39 -18.95 -30.14
CA GLN A 92 29.40 -19.34 -28.74
C GLN A 92 29.23 -18.11 -27.85
N TYR A 93 28.85 -18.34 -26.59
CA TYR A 93 28.75 -17.28 -25.59
C TYR A 93 30.02 -16.43 -25.46
N LYS A 94 31.20 -17.06 -25.60
CA LYS A 94 32.49 -16.35 -25.63
C LYS A 94 32.54 -15.28 -26.73
N ASN A 95 32.05 -15.57 -27.93
CA ASN A 95 31.99 -14.61 -29.03
C ASN A 95 31.10 -13.42 -28.70
N TYR A 96 29.96 -13.69 -28.06
CA TYR A 96 29.01 -12.68 -27.59
C TYR A 96 29.61 -11.78 -26.50
N LYS A 97 30.21 -12.39 -25.49
CA LYS A 97 30.86 -11.67 -24.39
C LYS A 97 31.98 -10.77 -24.90
N GLU A 98 32.87 -11.31 -25.73
CA GLU A 98 34.02 -10.60 -26.32
C GLU A 98 33.64 -9.69 -27.51
N ASN A 99 32.38 -9.73 -27.96
CA ASN A 99 31.90 -9.05 -29.18
C ASN A 99 32.82 -9.30 -30.40
N SER A 100 33.23 -10.55 -30.60
CA SER A 100 34.19 -10.93 -31.63
C SER A 100 33.94 -12.32 -32.20
N ILE A 101 34.08 -12.46 -33.53
CA ILE A 101 33.96 -13.73 -34.24
C ILE A 101 34.88 -13.79 -35.46
N ASP A 102 35.35 -14.98 -35.80
CA ASP A 102 36.05 -15.23 -37.05
C ASP A 102 35.03 -15.50 -38.17
N TYR A 103 34.97 -14.61 -39.16
CA TYR A 103 34.06 -14.70 -40.31
C TYR A 103 34.87 -14.60 -41.61
N HIS A 104 34.84 -15.64 -42.45
CA HIS A 104 35.63 -15.74 -43.70
C HIS A 104 37.12 -15.41 -43.51
N LYS A 105 37.76 -16.02 -42.50
CA LYS A 105 39.18 -15.81 -42.13
C LYS A 105 39.53 -14.42 -41.59
N ASN A 106 38.54 -13.54 -41.40
CA ASN A 106 38.74 -12.22 -40.80
C ASN A 106 38.08 -12.16 -39.42
N LYS A 107 38.80 -11.63 -38.43
CA LYS A 107 38.23 -11.34 -37.12
C LYS A 107 37.38 -10.07 -37.21
N LEU A 108 36.06 -10.19 -37.01
CA LEU A 108 35.12 -9.09 -37.04
C LEU A 108 34.46 -8.89 -35.67
N LYS A 109 33.95 -7.68 -35.44
CA LYS A 109 32.99 -7.45 -34.33
C LYS A 109 31.76 -8.31 -34.58
N LEU A 110 31.25 -8.97 -33.53
CA LEU A 110 30.14 -9.94 -33.64
C LEU A 110 28.94 -9.33 -34.37
N PHE A 111 28.40 -8.23 -33.86
CA PHE A 111 27.22 -7.59 -34.44
C PHE A 111 27.45 -7.07 -35.87
N LYS A 112 28.69 -6.72 -36.24
CA LYS A 112 29.03 -6.35 -37.62
C LYS A 112 28.98 -7.57 -38.54
N ALA A 113 29.46 -8.72 -38.07
CA ALA A 113 29.38 -9.98 -38.81
C ALA A 113 27.93 -10.47 -38.97
N VAL A 114 27.14 -10.41 -37.88
CA VAL A 114 25.70 -10.73 -37.91
C VAL A 114 24.98 -9.82 -38.91
N LYS A 115 25.14 -8.49 -38.80
CA LYS A 115 24.53 -7.52 -39.72
C LYS A 115 24.87 -7.81 -41.18
N LYS A 116 26.14 -8.14 -41.46
CA LYS A 116 26.60 -8.51 -42.80
C LYS A 116 25.94 -9.80 -43.30
N TYR A 117 25.87 -10.84 -42.47
CA TYR A 117 25.23 -12.11 -42.81
C TYR A 117 23.76 -11.93 -43.22
N TYR A 118 22.99 -11.19 -42.42
CA TYR A 118 21.58 -10.96 -42.74
C TYR A 118 21.41 -10.22 -44.07
N LYS A 119 22.23 -9.21 -44.37
CA LYS A 119 22.19 -8.50 -45.66
C LYS A 119 22.63 -9.35 -46.86
N GLU A 120 23.47 -10.35 -46.65
CA GLU A 120 23.92 -11.28 -47.70
C GLU A 120 22.93 -12.45 -47.92
N ASN A 121 21.94 -12.62 -47.03
CA ASN A 121 20.97 -13.71 -47.06
C ASN A 121 19.53 -13.19 -47.06
N GLU A 122 18.91 -13.11 -48.25
CA GLU A 122 17.56 -12.56 -48.46
C GLU A 122 16.48 -13.20 -47.59
N ARG A 123 16.60 -14.51 -47.32
CA ARG A 123 15.65 -15.24 -46.47
C ARG A 123 15.80 -14.83 -45.00
N ALA A 124 17.03 -14.73 -44.50
CA ALA A 124 17.32 -14.26 -43.15
C ALA A 124 16.85 -12.81 -42.97
N LEU A 125 17.16 -11.93 -43.94
CA LEU A 125 16.74 -10.53 -43.96
C LEU A 125 15.22 -10.40 -43.87
N SER A 126 14.51 -11.09 -44.77
CA SER A 126 13.04 -11.02 -44.83
C SER A 126 12.40 -11.55 -43.54
N GLN A 127 12.92 -12.64 -42.97
CA GLN A 127 12.42 -13.17 -41.71
C GLN A 127 12.68 -12.21 -40.54
N PHE A 128 13.85 -11.57 -40.49
CA PHE A 128 14.16 -10.62 -39.44
C PHE A 128 13.23 -9.41 -39.49
N VAL A 129 13.09 -8.79 -40.66
CA VAL A 129 12.18 -7.65 -40.86
C VAL A 129 10.76 -8.05 -40.47
N TYR A 130 10.29 -9.21 -40.95
CA TYR A 130 8.96 -9.73 -40.61
C TYR A 130 8.74 -9.92 -39.10
N ASN A 131 9.72 -10.46 -38.39
CA ASN A 131 9.59 -10.76 -36.96
C ASN A 131 9.69 -9.52 -36.05
N HIS A 132 10.28 -8.43 -36.53
CA HIS A 132 10.63 -7.27 -35.69
C HIS A 132 9.92 -5.99 -36.12
N THR A 133 9.15 -6.02 -37.20
CA THR A 133 8.43 -4.84 -37.69
C THR A 133 7.03 -5.25 -38.16
N ASN A 134 6.04 -4.38 -37.97
CA ASN A 134 4.69 -4.57 -38.52
C ASN A 134 4.61 -4.18 -40.02
N SER A 135 5.72 -4.31 -40.75
CA SER A 135 5.99 -3.56 -41.98
C SER A 135 5.33 -4.12 -43.25
N TYR A 136 4.21 -4.83 -43.16
CA TYR A 136 3.53 -5.35 -44.37
C TYR A 136 3.16 -4.25 -45.38
N PHE A 137 3.10 -3.00 -44.93
CA PHE A 137 2.75 -1.82 -45.73
C PHE A 137 3.87 -0.78 -45.84
N ASP A 138 5.09 -1.09 -45.39
CA ASP A 138 6.20 -0.14 -45.46
C ASP A 138 6.82 -0.18 -46.87
N GLU A 139 6.72 0.93 -47.61
CA GLU A 139 7.25 1.07 -48.97
C GLU A 139 8.78 1.28 -49.01
N ARG A 140 9.45 1.44 -47.85
CA ARG A 140 10.90 1.56 -47.77
C ARG A 140 11.59 0.26 -48.21
N LYS A 141 12.87 0.37 -48.57
CA LYS A 141 13.68 -0.81 -48.89
C LYS A 141 13.86 -1.66 -47.64
N LYS A 142 13.78 -2.99 -47.79
CA LYS A 142 13.93 -3.95 -46.67
C LYS A 142 15.24 -3.73 -45.91
N GLU A 143 16.31 -3.35 -46.60
CA GLU A 143 17.62 -3.09 -46.00
C GLU A 143 17.62 -1.88 -45.07
N ASP A 144 16.83 -0.85 -45.38
CA ASP A 144 16.72 0.35 -44.56
C ASP A 144 15.90 0.04 -43.30
N ILE A 145 14.79 -0.67 -43.46
CA ILE A 145 13.95 -1.16 -42.35
C ILE A 145 14.77 -2.08 -41.42
N PHE A 146 15.56 -2.98 -42.01
CA PHE A 146 16.46 -3.85 -41.26
C PHE A 146 17.50 -3.07 -40.48
N ASP A 147 18.11 -2.03 -41.04
CA ASP A 147 19.16 -1.28 -40.36
C ASP A 147 18.66 -0.56 -39.10
N GLU A 148 17.44 -0.03 -39.16
CA GLU A 148 16.71 0.57 -38.03
C GLU A 148 16.40 -0.49 -36.96
N ALA A 149 15.63 -1.52 -37.32
CA ALA A 149 15.23 -2.59 -36.40
C ALA A 149 16.44 -3.34 -35.80
N PHE A 150 17.49 -3.57 -36.58
CA PHE A 150 18.72 -4.19 -36.09
C PHE A 150 19.39 -3.32 -35.01
N THR A 151 19.41 -2.00 -35.20
CA THR A 151 20.01 -1.08 -34.22
C THR A 151 19.24 -1.10 -32.91
N GLU A 152 17.90 -1.08 -32.98
CA GLU A 152 17.03 -1.21 -31.80
C GLU A 152 17.27 -2.52 -31.06
N VAL A 153 17.27 -3.64 -31.78
CA VAL A 153 17.53 -4.98 -31.20
C VAL A 153 18.91 -5.06 -30.54
N VAL A 154 19.95 -4.49 -31.17
CA VAL A 154 21.30 -4.48 -30.58
C VAL A 154 21.37 -3.62 -29.33
N ASN A 155 20.66 -2.48 -29.31
CA ASN A 155 20.57 -1.63 -28.12
C ASN A 155 19.84 -2.36 -26.98
N GLU A 156 18.70 -3.01 -27.27
CA GLU A 156 17.94 -3.84 -26.32
C GLU A 156 18.80 -4.98 -25.73
N ILE A 157 19.58 -5.67 -26.58
CA ILE A 157 20.52 -6.70 -26.12
C ILE A 157 21.62 -6.09 -25.25
N GLY A 158 22.09 -4.90 -25.60
CA GLY A 158 23.14 -4.19 -24.88
C GLY A 158 22.75 -3.78 -23.46
N THR A 159 21.48 -3.40 -23.24
CA THR A 159 20.97 -3.02 -21.90
C THR A 159 20.81 -4.24 -20.98
N LYS A 160 20.60 -5.43 -21.55
CA LYS A 160 20.40 -6.69 -20.81
C LYS A 160 21.67 -7.55 -20.67
N LYS A 161 22.77 -7.12 -21.29
CA LYS A 161 24.04 -7.84 -21.27
C LYS A 161 24.72 -7.72 -19.91
N ILE A 162 25.12 -8.85 -19.32
CA ILE A 162 25.87 -8.79 -18.07
C ILE A 162 27.24 -8.10 -18.25
N PRO A 163 27.72 -7.34 -17.24
CA PRO A 163 29.00 -6.66 -17.32
C PRO A 163 30.16 -7.62 -17.60
N ASN A 164 31.21 -7.14 -18.29
CA ASN A 164 32.46 -7.88 -18.44
C ASN A 164 33.35 -7.78 -17.19
N LYS A 165 32.75 -8.01 -16.03
CA LYS A 165 33.40 -8.06 -14.71
C LYS A 165 33.09 -9.41 -14.08
N ASP A 166 33.89 -9.80 -13.10
CA ASP A 166 33.59 -10.98 -12.31
C ASP A 166 32.36 -10.65 -11.42
N MET A 167 31.35 -11.51 -11.52
CA MET A 167 30.09 -11.39 -10.79
C MET A 167 30.10 -12.33 -9.59
N THR A 168 29.38 -11.95 -8.54
CA THR A 168 29.21 -12.71 -7.30
C THR A 168 27.74 -12.86 -7.02
N ILE A 169 27.31 -14.05 -6.60
CA ILE A 169 25.99 -14.25 -6.01
C ILE A 169 26.10 -14.23 -4.50
N VAL A 170 25.16 -13.56 -3.85
CA VAL A 170 25.17 -13.32 -2.41
C VAL A 170 23.84 -13.81 -1.83
N LEU A 171 23.92 -14.65 -0.80
CA LEU A 171 22.83 -14.89 0.15
C LEU A 171 23.00 -13.87 1.27
N SER A 172 21.98 -13.05 1.53
CA SER A 172 22.01 -12.02 2.56
C SER A 172 20.82 -12.10 3.51
N LEU A 173 21.13 -12.14 4.79
CA LEU A 173 20.21 -11.81 5.88
C LEU A 173 20.45 -10.38 6.40
N ASN A 174 21.33 -9.60 5.77
CA ASN A 174 21.61 -8.25 6.23
C ASN A 174 20.45 -7.31 5.87
N TYR A 175 19.82 -6.75 6.90
CA TYR A 175 18.63 -5.92 6.71
C TYR A 175 18.89 -4.63 5.90
N ALA A 176 20.14 -4.13 5.86
CA ALA A 176 20.46 -2.99 4.99
C ALA A 176 20.33 -3.34 3.51
N ASP A 177 20.67 -4.58 3.12
CA ASP A 177 20.47 -5.03 1.74
C ASP A 177 18.98 -5.17 1.42
N TRP A 178 18.18 -5.61 2.40
CA TRP A 178 16.73 -5.75 2.25
C TRP A 178 16.06 -4.38 2.13
N PHE A 179 16.43 -3.43 2.98
CA PHE A 179 15.88 -2.09 3.02
C PHE A 179 16.18 -1.30 1.73
N LEU A 180 17.33 -1.53 1.11
CA LEU A 180 17.69 -0.95 -0.18
C LEU A 180 17.58 -1.97 -1.33
N CYS A 181 16.75 -3.01 -1.24
CA CYS A 181 16.77 -4.12 -2.21
C CYS A 181 16.49 -3.71 -3.66
N SER A 182 15.81 -2.57 -3.87
CA SER A 182 15.49 -2.02 -5.18
C SER A 182 15.85 -0.53 -5.35
N THR A 183 16.24 0.16 -4.28
CA THR A 183 16.52 1.60 -4.30
C THR A 183 17.83 1.92 -5.02
N SER A 184 17.84 3.00 -5.80
CA SER A 184 19.01 3.49 -6.56
C SER A 184 19.64 2.45 -7.50
N GLU A 185 18.82 1.57 -8.09
CA GLU A 185 19.23 0.66 -9.16
C GLU A 185 18.86 1.19 -10.56
N SER A 186 19.31 0.50 -11.61
CA SER A 186 18.96 0.84 -12.99
C SER A 186 17.58 0.31 -13.43
N TRP A 187 16.82 -0.26 -12.50
CA TRP A 187 15.52 -0.87 -12.69
C TRP A 187 14.63 -0.48 -11.52
N GLU A 188 13.32 -0.51 -11.73
CA GLU A 188 12.33 -0.09 -10.75
C GLU A 188 11.53 -1.27 -10.21
N SER A 189 10.98 -1.12 -9.00
CA SER A 189 10.01 -2.05 -8.41
C SER A 189 9.21 -1.33 -7.33
N CYS A 190 8.12 -1.95 -6.89
CA CYS A 190 7.31 -1.55 -5.75
C CYS A 190 8.10 -1.30 -4.44
N LEU A 191 9.26 -1.93 -4.26
CA LEU A 191 10.11 -1.79 -3.08
C LEU A 191 11.19 -0.68 -3.21
N ASN A 192 11.16 0.12 -4.27
CA ASN A 192 12.05 1.27 -4.40
C ASN A 192 11.57 2.38 -3.45
N LEU A 193 12.43 2.86 -2.54
CA LEU A 193 12.10 3.96 -1.61
C LEU A 193 11.87 5.30 -2.32
N GLU A 194 12.25 5.41 -3.59
CA GLU A 194 12.03 6.56 -4.47
C GLU A 194 10.87 6.31 -5.45
N SER A 195 10.06 5.28 -5.20
CA SER A 195 8.97 4.91 -6.09
C SER A 195 7.83 5.92 -6.07
N GLU A 196 7.28 6.14 -7.27
CA GLU A 196 6.05 6.92 -7.50
C GLU A 196 4.79 6.04 -7.56
N TYR A 197 4.85 4.77 -7.13
CA TYR A 197 3.67 3.90 -7.07
C TYR A 197 2.77 4.32 -5.92
N GLU A 198 1.49 4.55 -6.25
CA GLU A 198 0.44 5.04 -5.35
C GLU A 198 0.32 4.21 -4.06
N ASP A 199 0.30 2.88 -4.17
CA ASP A 199 0.13 1.96 -3.04
C ASP A 199 1.32 1.91 -2.06
N CYS A 200 2.43 2.60 -2.35
CA CYS A 200 3.53 2.77 -1.39
C CYS A 200 4.07 1.48 -0.75
N PHE A 201 4.16 0.36 -1.49
CA PHE A 201 4.57 -0.95 -0.94
C PHE A 201 5.94 -0.95 -0.22
N TRP A 202 6.82 0.00 -0.56
CA TRP A 202 8.09 0.20 0.13
C TRP A 202 7.90 0.55 1.62
N SER A 203 6.76 1.12 2.02
CA SER A 203 6.40 1.40 3.42
C SER A 203 6.27 0.13 4.27
N GLY A 204 6.05 -1.03 3.65
CA GLY A 204 6.04 -2.34 4.30
C GLY A 204 7.42 -2.93 4.58
N LEU A 205 8.51 -2.34 4.08
CA LEU A 205 9.88 -2.86 4.24
C LEU A 205 10.25 -3.14 5.71
N PRO A 206 9.90 -2.30 6.71
CA PRO A 206 10.17 -2.55 8.12
C PRO A 206 9.73 -3.92 8.62
N GLY A 207 8.54 -4.40 8.24
CA GLY A 207 8.04 -5.68 8.75
C GLY A 207 8.74 -6.91 8.20
N LEU A 208 9.51 -6.78 7.10
CA LEU A 208 10.35 -7.89 6.63
C LEU A 208 11.30 -8.40 7.71
N ILE A 209 11.74 -7.52 8.63
CA ILE A 209 12.66 -7.94 9.69
C ILE A 209 12.03 -8.98 10.64
N GLY A 210 10.69 -8.98 10.73
CA GLY A 210 9.90 -9.90 11.52
C GLY A 210 9.71 -11.27 10.86
N ASP A 211 10.18 -11.46 9.63
CA ASP A 211 10.14 -12.74 8.93
C ASP A 211 11.46 -13.52 9.13
N PRO A 212 11.50 -14.53 10.03
CA PRO A 212 12.70 -15.34 10.25
C PRO A 212 13.01 -16.30 9.10
N ASN A 213 12.05 -16.52 8.18
CA ASN A 213 12.17 -17.47 7.09
C ASN A 213 12.75 -16.84 5.83
N ARG A 214 12.83 -15.51 5.77
CA ARG A 214 13.20 -14.80 4.57
C ARG A 214 14.70 -14.58 4.46
N MET A 215 15.18 -14.71 3.23
CA MET A 215 16.51 -14.29 2.83
C MET A 215 16.46 -13.61 1.46
N MET A 216 17.48 -12.82 1.15
CA MET A 216 17.64 -12.28 -0.19
C MET A 216 18.80 -12.96 -0.90
N PHE A 217 18.56 -13.44 -2.12
CA PHE A 217 19.62 -13.82 -3.05
C PHE A 217 19.81 -12.69 -4.05
N TYR A 218 21.03 -12.26 -4.30
CA TYR A 218 21.29 -11.23 -5.29
C TYR A 218 22.61 -11.41 -6.02
N ILE A 219 22.70 -10.87 -7.24
CA ILE A 219 23.91 -10.83 -8.04
C ILE A 219 24.51 -9.43 -8.01
N THR A 220 25.81 -9.32 -7.75
CA THR A 220 26.56 -8.06 -7.78
C THR A 220 27.88 -8.19 -8.52
N ASN A 221 28.38 -7.06 -9.03
CA ASN A 221 29.74 -6.91 -9.56
C ASN A 221 30.69 -6.20 -8.57
N GLY A 222 30.25 -6.02 -7.32
CA GLY A 222 30.99 -5.34 -6.25
C GLY A 222 30.94 -3.82 -6.28
N LYS A 223 30.22 -3.21 -7.24
CA LYS A 223 29.90 -1.77 -7.19
C LYS A 223 29.01 -1.51 -5.97
N LYS A 224 29.29 -0.44 -5.23
CA LYS A 224 28.44 0.02 -4.12
C LYS A 224 27.41 1.04 -4.59
N LYS A 225 26.26 1.06 -3.92
CA LYS A 225 25.25 2.12 -3.99
C LYS A 225 25.04 2.74 -2.61
N GLU A 226 24.45 3.93 -2.59
CA GLU A 226 24.24 4.69 -1.37
C GLU A 226 22.92 5.46 -1.45
N TYR A 227 22.11 5.38 -0.39
CA TYR A 227 20.87 6.13 -0.24
C TYR A 227 20.75 6.64 1.20
N ASN A 228 20.59 7.95 1.39
CA ASN A 228 20.56 8.58 2.72
C ASN A 228 21.73 8.16 3.65
N GLY A 229 22.91 7.92 3.08
CA GLY A 229 24.10 7.48 3.81
C GLY A 229 24.19 5.98 4.11
N ILE A 230 23.14 5.20 3.80
CA ILE A 230 23.15 3.73 3.88
C ILE A 230 23.91 3.18 2.67
N LYS A 231 24.94 2.36 2.88
CA LYS A 231 25.82 1.85 1.81
C LYS A 231 25.73 0.34 1.69
N VAL A 232 25.38 -0.16 0.51
CA VAL A 232 25.27 -1.60 0.19
C VAL A 232 25.83 -1.90 -1.20
N ASP A 233 25.87 -3.18 -1.58
CA ASP A 233 26.15 -3.55 -2.97
C ASP A 233 25.03 -3.10 -3.90
N SER A 234 25.39 -2.64 -5.10
CA SER A 234 24.44 -2.53 -6.20
C SER A 234 24.11 -3.93 -6.73
N VAL A 235 22.84 -4.12 -7.00
CA VAL A 235 22.16 -5.38 -7.30
C VAL A 235 21.80 -5.39 -8.78
N THR A 236 22.36 -6.35 -9.51
CA THR A 236 22.02 -6.59 -10.92
C THR A 236 20.71 -7.38 -11.05
N ALA A 237 20.51 -8.34 -10.14
CA ALA A 237 19.26 -9.10 -10.01
C ALA A 237 19.12 -9.58 -8.56
N ARG A 238 17.89 -9.74 -8.08
CA ARG A 238 17.55 -10.33 -6.78
C ARG A 238 16.37 -11.28 -6.86
N THR A 239 16.24 -12.15 -5.87
CA THR A 239 15.00 -12.84 -5.51
C THR A 239 14.94 -12.96 -3.99
N TRP A 240 13.73 -13.06 -3.44
CA TRP A 240 13.58 -13.51 -2.06
C TRP A 240 13.57 -15.04 -2.02
N GLY A 241 14.16 -15.62 -0.99
CA GLY A 241 13.98 -17.03 -0.66
C GLY A 241 13.20 -17.14 0.64
N ILE A 242 12.27 -18.09 0.70
CA ILE A 242 11.52 -18.42 1.91
C ILE A 242 11.91 -19.83 2.36
N LEU A 243 12.33 -19.96 3.61
CA LEU A 243 12.62 -21.24 4.23
C LEU A 243 11.31 -21.95 4.58
N THR A 244 11.14 -23.17 4.10
CA THR A 244 9.92 -23.96 4.29
C THR A 244 10.09 -24.96 5.43
N ASP A 245 8.97 -25.36 6.04
CA ASP A 245 8.91 -26.39 7.09
C ASP A 245 9.38 -27.78 6.60
N ASP A 246 9.14 -28.08 5.33
CA ASP A 246 9.55 -29.30 4.67
C ASP A 246 11.07 -29.34 4.45
N SER A 247 11.78 -29.94 5.40
CA SER A 247 13.18 -30.35 5.23
C SER A 247 14.15 -29.22 4.86
N ASP A 248 14.05 -28.03 5.47
CA ASP A 248 15.01 -26.94 5.24
C ASP A 248 15.19 -26.58 3.75
N ILE A 249 14.09 -26.62 2.98
CA ILE A 249 14.10 -26.27 1.58
C ILE A 249 13.82 -24.76 1.45
N ILE A 250 14.48 -24.13 0.49
CA ILE A 250 14.32 -22.71 0.19
C ILE A 250 13.49 -22.57 -1.08
N HIS A 251 12.36 -21.88 -0.98
CA HIS A 251 11.54 -21.50 -2.12
C HIS A 251 11.94 -20.11 -2.62
N PRO A 252 12.65 -19.99 -3.75
CA PRO A 252 12.83 -18.69 -4.38
C PRO A 252 11.48 -18.22 -4.94
N VAL A 253 11.10 -16.98 -4.64
CA VAL A 253 9.91 -16.35 -5.21
C VAL A 253 10.29 -15.59 -6.49
N LEU A 254 9.51 -14.58 -6.87
CA LEU A 254 9.74 -13.75 -8.04
C LEU A 254 11.14 -13.09 -8.04
N SER A 255 11.83 -13.26 -9.17
CA SER A 255 13.12 -12.63 -9.42
C SER A 255 12.95 -11.27 -10.10
N TYR A 256 13.76 -10.29 -9.70
CA TYR A 256 13.75 -8.93 -10.24
C TYR A 256 15.15 -8.49 -10.68
N PRO A 257 15.28 -7.71 -11.77
CA PRO A 257 14.23 -7.44 -12.75
C PRO A 257 13.99 -8.63 -13.71
N ILE A 258 14.78 -9.72 -13.57
CA ILE A 258 14.84 -10.83 -14.52
C ILE A 258 14.90 -12.16 -13.74
N GLU A 259 14.33 -13.22 -14.31
CA GLU A 259 14.34 -14.63 -13.87
C GLU A 259 15.74 -15.29 -13.92
N LEU A 260 16.77 -14.63 -13.35
CA LEU A 260 18.14 -15.16 -13.30
C LEU A 260 18.43 -16.01 -12.07
N LEU A 261 17.55 -15.98 -11.07
CA LEU A 261 17.77 -16.55 -9.75
C LEU A 261 16.73 -17.63 -9.41
N GLU A 262 16.42 -18.46 -10.41
CA GLU A 262 15.61 -19.67 -10.23
C GLU A 262 16.31 -20.71 -9.34
N GLY A 263 15.53 -21.61 -8.73
CA GLY A 263 16.03 -22.65 -7.83
C GLY A 263 17.07 -23.57 -8.47
N ASN A 264 16.98 -23.86 -9.76
CA ASN A 264 17.96 -24.68 -10.50
C ASN A 264 19.35 -24.02 -10.60
N ILE A 265 19.42 -22.69 -10.74
CA ILE A 265 20.64 -21.90 -10.81
C ILE A 265 21.20 -21.77 -9.40
N LEU A 266 20.35 -21.42 -8.43
CA LEU A 266 20.74 -21.33 -7.02
C LEU A 266 21.32 -22.65 -6.51
N GLN A 267 20.67 -23.78 -6.82
CA GLN A 267 21.15 -25.12 -6.43
C GLN A 267 22.53 -25.47 -6.99
N ARG A 268 22.89 -24.98 -8.18
CA ARG A 268 24.23 -25.18 -8.77
C ARG A 268 25.31 -24.40 -8.03
N VAL A 269 24.95 -23.23 -7.49
CA VAL A 269 25.88 -22.37 -6.75
C VAL A 269 25.99 -22.81 -5.28
N PHE A 270 24.85 -22.89 -4.59
CA PHE A 270 24.76 -23.20 -3.17
C PHE A 270 24.52 -24.70 -2.98
N LYS A 271 25.59 -25.49 -3.11
CA LYS A 271 25.54 -26.96 -3.07
C LYS A 271 25.07 -27.54 -1.73
N ASP A 272 25.26 -26.78 -0.65
CA ASP A 272 24.92 -27.20 0.71
C ASP A 272 23.49 -26.80 1.10
N LEU A 273 22.79 -26.06 0.24
CA LEU A 273 21.40 -25.66 0.41
C LEU A 273 20.51 -26.43 -0.56
N ARG A 274 19.22 -26.54 -0.22
CA ARG A 274 18.19 -27.18 -1.06
C ARG A 274 17.21 -26.13 -1.53
N PHE A 275 16.86 -26.19 -2.82
CA PHE A 275 15.91 -25.25 -3.43
C PHE A 275 14.74 -26.01 -4.08
N LEU A 276 13.53 -25.44 -4.01
CA LEU A 276 12.43 -25.89 -4.85
C LEU A 276 12.69 -25.49 -6.31
N HIS A 277 12.31 -26.39 -7.22
CA HIS A 277 12.60 -26.25 -8.66
C HIS A 277 11.39 -25.81 -9.49
N GLU A 278 10.19 -25.80 -8.91
CA GLU A 278 8.94 -25.43 -9.57
C GLU A 278 8.12 -24.48 -8.67
N GLU A 279 7.17 -23.75 -9.26
CA GLU A 279 6.12 -22.99 -8.56
C GLU A 279 5.13 -23.96 -7.87
N ASP A 280 5.64 -24.79 -6.97
CA ASP A 280 4.81 -25.69 -6.18
C ASP A 280 3.98 -24.84 -5.19
N ALA A 281 2.70 -24.65 -5.52
CA ALA A 281 1.72 -24.16 -4.56
C ALA A 281 1.55 -25.22 -3.47
N GLY A 282 1.82 -24.87 -2.21
CA GLY A 282 1.64 -25.77 -1.07
C GLY A 282 2.83 -25.92 -0.11
N TRP A 283 3.76 -24.97 -0.09
CA TRP A 283 4.76 -24.88 0.99
C TRP A 283 4.27 -23.96 2.10
N ILE A 284 4.69 -24.21 3.35
CA ILE A 284 4.48 -23.30 4.50
C ILE A 284 5.85 -22.90 5.05
N SER A 285 5.98 -21.65 5.48
CA SER A 285 7.22 -21.14 6.08
C SER A 285 7.55 -21.89 7.36
N LYS A 286 8.84 -22.15 7.61
CA LYS A 286 9.29 -23.01 8.72
C LYS A 286 8.91 -22.49 10.12
N TYR A 287 8.96 -21.18 10.31
CA TYR A 287 8.76 -20.52 11.59
C TYR A 287 7.62 -19.51 11.50
N PRO A 288 6.90 -19.26 12.60
CA PRO A 288 5.91 -18.20 12.64
C PRO A 288 6.55 -16.82 12.48
N LEU A 289 5.80 -15.89 11.92
CA LEU A 289 6.19 -14.50 11.70
C LEU A 289 6.06 -13.69 13.00
N THR A 290 6.98 -12.75 13.20
CA THR A 290 6.82 -11.68 14.17
C THR A 290 6.12 -10.49 13.50
N ILE A 291 4.85 -10.26 13.82
CA ILE A 291 4.06 -9.20 13.19
C ILE A 291 4.46 -7.83 13.75
N ILE A 292 5.16 -7.04 12.92
CA ILE A 292 5.46 -5.63 13.20
C ILE A 292 4.24 -4.79 12.86
N ARG A 293 3.68 -4.06 13.83
CA ARG A 293 2.43 -3.29 13.64
C ARG A 293 2.65 -1.78 13.48
N ASN A 294 1.85 -1.17 12.61
CA ASN A 294 1.75 0.28 12.42
C ASN A 294 0.86 0.92 13.50
N THR A 295 0.64 2.23 13.45
CA THR A 295 -0.24 2.95 14.41
C THR A 295 -1.72 2.62 14.24
N LEU A 296 -2.14 2.16 13.06
CA LEU A 296 -3.47 1.61 12.78
C LEU A 296 -3.63 0.17 13.31
N ASN A 297 -2.61 -0.35 14.01
CA ASN A 297 -2.54 -1.70 14.53
C ASN A 297 -2.65 -2.80 13.44
N GLN A 298 -2.30 -2.47 12.19
CA GLN A 298 -2.17 -3.41 11.07
C GLN A 298 -0.71 -3.84 10.90
N SER A 299 -0.44 -4.97 10.25
CA SER A 299 0.93 -5.40 9.94
C SER A 299 1.59 -4.45 8.93
N ALA A 300 2.78 -3.96 9.24
CA ALA A 300 3.64 -3.22 8.31
C ALA A 300 4.44 -4.20 7.44
N PHE A 301 3.78 -4.92 6.52
CA PHE A 301 4.43 -5.95 5.69
C PHE A 301 4.44 -5.55 4.21
N ILE A 302 5.40 -6.09 3.44
CA ILE A 302 5.50 -5.79 2.00
C ILE A 302 4.49 -6.57 1.17
N TYR A 303 4.36 -6.16 -0.09
CA TYR A 303 3.79 -6.95 -1.18
C TYR A 303 4.35 -8.39 -1.20
N GLN A 304 3.48 -9.38 -1.26
CA GLN A 304 3.86 -10.78 -1.15
C GLN A 304 3.86 -11.47 -2.53
N ASP A 305 4.99 -11.41 -3.22
CA ASP A 305 5.16 -12.15 -4.47
C ASP A 305 5.10 -13.67 -4.19
N SER A 306 4.10 -14.35 -4.77
CA SER A 306 3.98 -15.81 -4.74
C SER A 306 3.88 -16.42 -3.32
N SER A 307 3.40 -15.68 -2.33
CA SER A 307 3.02 -16.20 -1.01
C SER A 307 1.88 -15.41 -0.39
N PHE A 308 1.08 -16.00 0.49
CA PHE A 308 0.06 -15.30 1.30
C PHE A 308 0.23 -15.60 2.80
N PHE A 309 -0.41 -14.83 3.68
CA PHE A 309 -0.47 -15.14 5.10
C PHE A 309 -1.42 -16.31 5.38
N SER A 310 -0.97 -17.29 6.16
CA SER A 310 -1.83 -18.32 6.74
C SER A 310 -1.77 -18.27 8.26
N GLU A 311 -2.89 -18.56 8.92
CA GLU A 311 -3.01 -18.55 10.38
C GLU A 311 -3.11 -19.99 10.90
N SER A 312 -2.33 -20.30 11.94
CA SER A 312 -2.38 -21.58 12.64
C SER A 312 -2.06 -21.38 14.12
N SER A 313 -2.97 -21.76 15.00
CA SER A 313 -2.78 -21.70 16.46
C SER A 313 -2.41 -20.31 17.00
N ASP A 314 -3.11 -19.26 16.54
CA ASP A 314 -2.86 -17.84 16.87
C ASP A 314 -1.48 -17.31 16.42
N GLU A 315 -0.81 -18.03 15.51
CA GLU A 315 0.44 -17.62 14.87
C GLU A 315 0.24 -17.49 13.35
N TYR A 316 1.03 -16.60 12.73
CA TYR A 316 0.98 -16.36 11.29
C TYR A 316 2.20 -16.96 10.60
N TYR A 317 1.98 -17.58 9.45
CA TYR A 317 2.97 -18.19 8.58
C TYR A 317 2.83 -17.61 7.17
N LEU A 318 3.82 -17.84 6.32
CA LEU A 318 3.68 -17.63 4.88
C LEU A 318 3.41 -18.97 4.20
N GLU A 319 2.46 -18.98 3.28
CA GLU A 319 2.13 -20.14 2.47
C GLU A 319 2.30 -19.83 0.98
N GLY A 320 2.76 -20.81 0.21
CA GLY A 320 2.94 -20.68 -1.23
C GLY A 320 1.62 -20.55 -1.99
N GLY A 321 1.48 -19.47 -2.75
CA GLY A 321 0.30 -19.18 -3.55
C GLY A 321 0.36 -17.77 -4.14
N SER A 322 -0.52 -17.42 -5.06
CA SER A 322 -0.54 -16.05 -5.59
C SER A 322 -1.42 -15.14 -4.73
N SER A 323 -0.83 -14.15 -4.06
CA SER A 323 -1.57 -13.00 -3.51
C SER A 323 -0.88 -11.69 -3.89
N GLY A 324 -1.57 -10.58 -3.60
CA GLY A 324 -1.04 -9.24 -3.78
C GLY A 324 -0.33 -8.73 -2.52
N SER A 325 -0.52 -7.45 -2.22
CA SER A 325 -0.23 -6.93 -0.88
C SER A 325 -1.34 -7.38 0.04
N SER A 326 -1.01 -8.06 1.14
CA SER A 326 -1.97 -8.37 2.18
C SER A 326 -1.47 -7.83 3.51
N ILE A 327 -2.39 -7.41 4.36
CA ILE A 327 -2.12 -6.92 5.72
C ILE A 327 -2.91 -7.76 6.73
N ILE A 328 -2.36 -7.92 7.93
CA ILE A 328 -3.05 -8.52 9.08
C ILE A 328 -3.58 -7.37 9.94
N GLU A 329 -4.90 -7.27 10.05
CA GLU A 329 -5.58 -6.26 10.84
C GLU A 329 -5.47 -6.52 12.35
N SER A 330 -5.99 -5.58 13.14
CA SER A 330 -6.09 -5.70 14.60
C SER A 330 -6.98 -6.87 15.04
N SER A 331 -8.01 -7.18 14.25
CA SER A 331 -8.94 -8.29 14.43
C SER A 331 -8.32 -9.66 14.10
N GLY A 332 -7.15 -9.67 13.45
CA GLY A 332 -6.55 -10.86 12.87
C GLY A 332 -7.03 -11.17 11.45
N TYR A 333 -8.01 -10.42 10.93
CA TYR A 333 -8.44 -10.52 9.54
C TYR A 333 -7.30 -10.17 8.58
N ILE A 334 -7.21 -10.92 7.48
CA ILE A 334 -6.24 -10.67 6.41
C ILE A 334 -6.99 -10.00 5.27
N SER A 335 -6.63 -8.76 4.96
CA SER A 335 -7.17 -7.96 3.87
C SER A 335 -6.11 -7.68 2.81
N ASP A 336 -6.54 -7.49 1.56
CA ASP A 336 -5.65 -7.10 0.48
C ASP A 336 -5.51 -5.57 0.44
N GLY A 337 -4.30 -5.08 0.20
CA GLY A 337 -4.02 -3.66 -0.03
C GLY A 337 -2.80 -3.13 0.72
N SER A 338 -2.63 -1.81 0.62
CA SER A 338 -1.73 -1.00 1.43
C SER A 338 -2.59 0.06 2.12
N PRO A 339 -2.36 0.37 3.41
CA PRO A 339 -3.15 1.40 4.10
C PRO A 339 -2.74 2.82 3.72
N TYR A 340 -1.86 3.03 2.73
CA TYR A 340 -1.32 4.33 2.39
C TYR A 340 -1.34 4.59 0.88
N TYR A 341 -1.67 5.84 0.51
CA TYR A 341 -1.62 6.36 -0.86
C TYR A 341 -0.64 7.54 -0.96
N TYR A 342 0.54 7.30 -1.53
CA TYR A 342 1.58 8.33 -1.62
C TYR A 342 2.56 8.04 -2.75
N THR A 343 3.01 9.09 -3.47
CA THR A 343 3.79 8.94 -4.70
C THR A 343 5.10 9.73 -4.72
N GLU A 344 5.42 10.48 -3.65
CA GLU A 344 6.62 11.35 -3.64
C GLU A 344 7.87 10.67 -3.03
N GLY A 345 7.74 9.40 -2.62
CA GLY A 345 8.81 8.58 -2.07
C GLY A 345 9.34 9.04 -0.70
N LEU A 346 10.18 8.21 -0.08
CA LEU A 346 10.71 8.45 1.26
C LEU A 346 11.54 9.74 1.36
N SER A 347 12.23 10.11 0.27
CA SER A 347 13.08 11.32 0.26
C SER A 347 12.29 12.59 0.56
N ASN A 348 11.04 12.67 0.09
CA ASN A 348 10.18 13.80 0.32
C ASN A 348 9.58 13.80 1.73
N LEU A 349 9.22 12.64 2.29
CA LEU A 349 8.85 12.53 3.72
C LEU A 349 9.98 13.03 4.63
N ILE A 350 11.23 12.67 4.33
CA ILE A 350 12.40 13.18 5.05
C ILE A 350 12.53 14.70 4.90
N HIS A 351 12.32 15.23 3.69
CA HIS A 351 12.42 16.66 3.42
C HIS A 351 11.38 17.48 4.20
N LEU A 352 10.13 17.00 4.23
CA LEU A 352 9.02 17.62 4.94
C LEU A 352 9.02 17.32 6.44
N ASN A 353 9.86 16.36 6.88
CA ASN A 353 9.85 15.80 8.23
C ASN A 353 8.45 15.27 8.61
N GLU A 354 7.86 14.52 7.68
CA GLU A 354 6.53 13.92 7.79
C GLU A 354 6.61 12.40 7.91
N ASP A 355 5.52 11.80 8.38
CA ASP A 355 5.38 10.34 8.49
C ASP A 355 4.34 9.85 7.48
N ILE A 356 4.50 8.61 6.99
CA ILE A 356 3.60 8.04 5.99
C ILE A 356 2.13 7.96 6.46
N SER A 357 1.86 7.97 7.77
CA SER A 357 0.49 8.12 8.31
C SER A 357 -0.27 9.32 7.75
N ASN A 358 0.42 10.39 7.38
CA ASN A 358 -0.17 11.56 6.74
C ASN A 358 -0.78 11.24 5.36
N TYR A 359 -0.71 10.01 4.89
CA TYR A 359 -1.21 9.63 3.57
C TYR A 359 -2.07 8.36 3.64
N ASN A 360 -2.71 8.10 4.79
CA ASN A 360 -3.73 7.06 4.91
C ASN A 360 -4.95 7.38 4.02
N GLU A 361 -5.41 6.42 3.22
CA GLU A 361 -6.58 6.55 2.32
C GLU A 361 -7.89 6.81 3.08
N ASP A 362 -8.01 6.26 4.29
CA ASP A 362 -9.23 6.33 5.10
C ASP A 362 -9.26 7.53 6.07
N ALA A 363 -8.22 8.38 6.06
CA ALA A 363 -8.21 9.57 6.91
C ALA A 363 -9.15 10.63 6.34
N HIS A 364 -10.26 10.88 7.02
CA HIS A 364 -11.11 12.02 6.73
C HIS A 364 -10.39 13.32 7.07
N VAL A 365 -10.67 14.38 6.33
CA VAL A 365 -10.14 15.73 6.60
C VAL A 365 -11.32 16.67 6.81
N CYS A 366 -11.35 17.36 7.94
CA CYS A 366 -12.36 18.35 8.22
C CYS A 366 -12.29 19.49 7.19
N GLU A 367 -13.37 19.73 6.45
CA GLU A 367 -13.38 20.76 5.39
C GLU A 367 -13.29 22.20 5.92
N VAL A 368 -13.58 22.41 7.21
CA VAL A 368 -13.55 23.74 7.84
C VAL A 368 -12.17 24.07 8.42
N CYS A 369 -11.60 23.19 9.24
CA CYS A 369 -10.35 23.46 9.95
C CYS A 369 -9.12 22.72 9.39
N ASN A 370 -9.31 21.83 8.41
CA ASN A 370 -8.28 20.92 7.86
C ASN A 370 -7.65 19.97 8.88
N GLU A 371 -8.31 19.72 10.01
CA GLU A 371 -7.93 18.68 10.97
C GLU A 371 -8.19 17.29 10.36
N ARG A 372 -7.29 16.34 10.60
CA ARG A 372 -7.48 14.94 10.20
C ARG A 372 -8.28 14.19 11.25
N LEU A 373 -9.21 13.37 10.79
CA LEU A 373 -10.17 12.65 11.60
C LEU A 373 -10.06 11.17 11.27
N ASP A 374 -10.06 10.36 12.31
CA ASP A 374 -10.37 8.95 12.17
C ASP A 374 -11.86 8.79 11.81
N GLU A 375 -12.25 7.63 11.29
CA GLU A 375 -13.65 7.33 10.91
C GLU A 375 -14.63 7.60 12.06
N ASP A 376 -14.25 7.26 13.30
CA ASP A 376 -15.06 7.46 14.51
C ASP A 376 -15.17 8.93 14.94
N ASP A 377 -14.26 9.80 14.49
CA ASP A 377 -14.21 11.22 14.83
C ASP A 377 -14.77 12.12 13.70
N ALA A 378 -15.19 11.50 12.58
CA ALA A 378 -15.74 12.16 11.41
C ALA A 378 -17.27 12.30 11.50
N TYR A 379 -17.73 13.54 11.34
CA TYR A 379 -19.15 13.88 11.27
C TYR A 379 -19.50 14.36 9.86
N PHE A 380 -20.70 14.02 9.38
CA PHE A 380 -21.12 14.34 8.01
C PHE A 380 -22.22 15.40 8.02
N ALA A 381 -21.96 16.51 7.34
CA ALA A 381 -22.96 17.55 7.07
C ALA A 381 -23.99 17.07 6.03
N PRO A 382 -25.16 17.74 5.90
CA PRO A 382 -26.24 17.29 5.00
C PRO A 382 -25.85 17.25 3.50
N ASN A 383 -24.83 18.03 3.12
CA ASN A 383 -24.25 18.06 1.78
C ASN A 383 -23.16 16.98 1.54
N GLY A 384 -22.81 16.21 2.58
CA GLY A 384 -21.76 15.18 2.55
C GLY A 384 -20.36 15.68 2.94
N GLU A 385 -20.18 16.94 3.34
CA GLU A 385 -18.89 17.46 3.83
C GLU A 385 -18.51 16.78 5.15
N VAL A 386 -17.22 16.48 5.32
CA VAL A 386 -16.70 15.84 6.52
C VAL A 386 -16.17 16.88 7.50
N LEU A 387 -16.57 16.77 8.76
CA LEU A 387 -16.31 17.76 9.81
C LEU A 387 -15.81 17.09 11.09
N CYS A 388 -14.94 17.77 11.84
CA CYS A 388 -14.60 17.34 13.19
C CYS A 388 -15.74 17.66 14.14
N SER A 389 -15.78 17.00 15.30
CA SER A 389 -16.84 17.20 16.30
C SER A 389 -17.08 18.68 16.65
N TYR A 390 -16.01 19.46 16.79
CA TYR A 390 -16.10 20.90 17.08
C TYR A 390 -16.77 21.67 15.93
N CYS A 391 -16.24 21.54 14.70
CA CYS A 391 -16.78 22.23 13.53
C CYS A 391 -18.21 21.78 13.19
N PHE A 392 -18.53 20.51 13.44
CA PHE A 392 -19.89 19.99 13.33
C PHE A 392 -20.80 20.69 14.35
N SER A 393 -20.50 20.62 15.65
CA SER A 393 -21.37 21.17 16.70
C SER A 393 -21.62 22.68 16.62
N GLU A 394 -20.67 23.45 16.04
CA GLU A 394 -20.84 24.89 15.85
C GLU A 394 -21.87 25.23 14.76
N ASN A 395 -22.04 24.36 13.74
CA ASN A 395 -22.86 24.67 12.55
C ASN A 395 -24.05 23.71 12.36
N TYR A 396 -23.98 22.50 12.91
CA TYR A 396 -24.92 21.42 12.67
C TYR A 396 -25.26 20.67 13.95
N SER A 397 -26.45 20.05 13.95
CA SER A 397 -26.93 19.16 15.00
C SER A 397 -27.77 18.03 14.41
N TYR A 398 -27.93 16.95 15.18
CA TYR A 398 -28.88 15.89 14.85
C TYR A 398 -30.28 16.24 15.35
N CYS A 399 -31.29 15.92 14.57
CA CYS A 399 -32.67 15.94 15.03
C CYS A 399 -32.98 14.69 15.85
N GLU A 400 -33.35 14.85 17.12
CA GLU A 400 -33.67 13.72 18.02
C GLU A 400 -34.88 12.89 17.54
N SER A 401 -35.73 13.46 16.68
CA SER A 401 -36.95 12.80 16.19
C SER A 401 -36.72 11.96 14.92
N CYS A 402 -35.97 12.48 13.93
CA CYS A 402 -35.71 11.79 12.67
C CYS A 402 -34.28 11.25 12.52
N ASN A 403 -33.37 11.63 13.42
CA ASN A 403 -31.95 11.26 13.43
C ASN A 403 -31.16 11.72 12.20
N GLU A 404 -31.67 12.71 11.47
CA GLU A 404 -30.98 13.36 10.35
C GLU A 404 -30.22 14.61 10.84
N THR A 405 -29.17 14.98 10.12
CA THR A 405 -28.37 16.19 10.37
C THR A 405 -29.04 17.42 9.75
N TYR A 406 -29.02 18.55 10.45
CA TYR A 406 -29.47 19.85 9.95
C TYR A 406 -28.55 20.97 10.40
N ASP A 407 -28.62 22.12 9.72
CA ASP A 407 -27.99 23.35 10.16
C ASP A 407 -28.61 23.80 11.48
N ASN A 408 -27.79 24.28 12.41
CA ASN A 408 -28.24 24.77 13.71
C ASN A 408 -29.29 25.89 13.60
N GLU A 409 -29.28 26.68 12.52
CA GLU A 409 -30.29 27.72 12.26
C GLU A 409 -31.69 27.14 11.94
N ASP A 410 -31.75 25.93 11.38
CA ASP A 410 -32.98 25.21 11.00
C ASP A 410 -33.53 24.33 12.13
N MET A 411 -32.83 24.27 13.26
CA MET A 411 -33.22 23.50 14.44
C MET A 411 -34.06 24.32 15.42
N ARG A 412 -34.90 23.62 16.19
CA ARG A 412 -35.73 24.16 17.26
C ARG A 412 -35.49 23.37 18.53
N GLN A 413 -35.47 24.03 19.67
CA GLN A 413 -35.27 23.38 20.96
C GLN A 413 -36.60 23.18 21.69
N ILE A 414 -36.85 21.95 22.18
CA ILE A 414 -37.98 21.60 23.03
C ILE A 414 -37.43 20.84 24.23
N ASP A 415 -37.65 21.35 25.45
CA ASP A 415 -37.20 20.71 26.70
C ASP A 415 -35.71 20.30 26.76
N GLY A 416 -34.86 21.01 26.02
CA GLY A 416 -33.42 20.76 25.95
C GLY A 416 -32.97 19.91 24.76
N GLU A 417 -33.90 19.27 24.06
CA GLU A 417 -33.64 18.49 22.85
C GLU A 417 -33.79 19.33 21.58
N TYR A 418 -33.02 19.01 20.55
CA TYR A 418 -33.05 19.69 19.25
C TYR A 418 -33.82 18.86 18.23
N VAL A 419 -34.82 19.49 17.59
CA VAL A 419 -35.61 18.89 16.52
C VAL A 419 -35.62 19.80 15.29
N CYS A 420 -35.67 19.22 14.10
CA CYS A 420 -35.78 20.00 12.87
C CYS A 420 -37.16 20.66 12.75
N GLU A 421 -37.26 21.71 11.93
CA GLU A 421 -38.52 22.46 11.76
C GLU A 421 -39.72 21.58 11.38
N SER A 422 -39.54 20.60 10.50
CA SER A 422 -40.62 19.68 10.13
C SER A 422 -41.08 18.82 11.31
N CYS A 423 -40.14 18.25 12.06
CA CYS A 423 -40.49 17.45 13.24
C CYS A 423 -41.09 18.31 14.34
N PHE A 424 -40.61 19.55 14.51
CA PHE A 424 -41.17 20.52 15.43
C PHE A 424 -42.64 20.80 15.10
N ASP A 425 -42.95 21.10 13.84
CA ASP A 425 -44.31 21.39 13.40
C ASP A 425 -45.26 20.21 13.64
N ASP A 426 -44.77 18.97 13.57
CA ASP A 426 -45.57 17.77 13.82
C ASP A 426 -45.86 17.55 15.32
N ILE A 427 -44.91 17.85 16.21
CA ILE A 427 -44.97 17.43 17.62
C ILE A 427 -45.17 18.57 18.62
N ALA A 428 -44.89 19.81 18.24
CA ALA A 428 -44.86 20.96 19.14
C ALA A 428 -45.49 22.23 18.53
N VAL A 429 -45.79 23.16 19.43
CA VAL A 429 -46.29 24.52 19.12
C VAL A 429 -45.68 25.51 20.09
N TYR A 430 -45.66 26.80 19.73
CA TYR A 430 -45.28 27.85 20.67
C TYR A 430 -46.44 28.27 21.54
N CYS A 431 -46.23 28.36 22.84
CA CYS A 431 -47.21 28.95 23.74
C CYS A 431 -47.40 30.44 23.44
N GLU A 432 -48.64 30.89 23.29
CA GLU A 432 -48.95 32.29 22.99
C GLU A 432 -48.47 33.24 24.09
N ASP A 433 -48.53 32.81 25.35
CA ASP A 433 -48.27 33.69 26.51
C ASP A 433 -46.77 33.83 26.86
N CYS A 434 -45.94 32.84 26.56
CA CYS A 434 -44.51 32.86 26.91
C CYS A 434 -43.55 32.58 25.74
N SER A 435 -44.09 32.25 24.56
CA SER A 435 -43.35 31.90 23.34
C SER A 435 -42.36 30.74 23.52
N GLN A 436 -42.51 29.94 24.59
CA GLN A 436 -41.76 28.70 24.75
C GLN A 436 -42.43 27.60 23.94
N ALA A 437 -41.62 26.72 23.36
CA ALA A 437 -42.13 25.52 22.72
C ALA A 437 -42.78 24.60 23.77
N VAL A 438 -43.89 23.98 23.39
CA VAL A 438 -44.61 22.98 24.19
C VAL A 438 -45.09 21.87 23.27
N LEU A 439 -45.05 20.63 23.74
CA LEU A 439 -45.60 19.51 23.00
C LEU A 439 -47.09 19.74 22.70
N ARG A 440 -47.52 19.46 21.47
CA ARG A 440 -48.92 19.66 21.04
C ARG A 440 -49.90 18.92 21.93
N GLU A 441 -49.52 17.75 22.45
CA GLU A 441 -50.36 16.96 23.35
C GLU A 441 -50.49 17.54 24.76
N GLU A 442 -49.57 18.42 25.17
CA GLU A 442 -49.58 19.12 26.46
C GLU A 442 -50.16 20.53 26.39
N ALA A 443 -50.26 21.09 25.18
CA ALA A 443 -50.82 22.41 24.96
C ALA A 443 -52.34 22.41 25.14
N VAL A 444 -52.85 23.39 25.89
CA VAL A 444 -54.29 23.62 26.04
C VAL A 444 -54.68 24.85 25.24
N LEU A 445 -55.77 24.79 24.46
CA LEU A 445 -56.25 25.94 23.69
C LEU A 445 -57.02 26.91 24.59
N ASN A 446 -56.74 28.20 24.44
CA ASN A 446 -57.54 29.25 25.07
C ASN A 446 -58.81 29.54 24.24
N ALA A 447 -59.64 30.48 24.71
CA ALA A 447 -60.89 30.87 24.02
C ALA A 447 -60.71 31.47 22.60
N ASN A 448 -59.49 31.77 22.16
CA ASN A 448 -59.16 32.22 20.80
C ASN A 448 -58.50 31.11 19.95
N ASP A 449 -58.55 29.85 20.40
CA ASP A 449 -57.85 28.72 19.77
C ASP A 449 -56.31 28.85 19.76
N GLU A 450 -55.74 29.63 20.69
CA GLU A 450 -54.29 29.80 20.81
C GLU A 450 -53.72 28.81 21.85
N PRO A 451 -52.59 28.14 21.57
CA PRO A 451 -52.00 27.15 22.47
C PRO A 451 -51.34 27.78 23.71
N ILE A 452 -51.65 27.22 24.87
CA ILE A 452 -51.12 27.64 26.18
C ILE A 452 -50.39 26.46 26.82
N CYS A 453 -49.15 26.66 27.27
CA CYS A 453 -48.38 25.63 27.95
C CYS A 453 -48.86 25.39 29.38
N PRO A 454 -48.57 24.21 29.98
CA PRO A 454 -48.99 23.88 31.35
C PRO A 454 -48.61 24.93 32.41
N SER A 455 -47.44 25.55 32.28
CA SER A 455 -46.98 26.59 33.22
C SER A 455 -47.77 27.90 33.08
N CYS A 456 -48.17 28.27 31.87
CA CYS A 456 -48.99 29.47 31.65
C CYS A 456 -50.47 29.23 31.96
N LEU A 457 -50.93 27.98 31.84
CA LEU A 457 -52.32 27.58 32.12
C LEU A 457 -52.75 27.91 33.54
N GLU A 458 -51.83 28.01 34.51
CA GLU A 458 -52.14 28.45 35.88
C GLU A 458 -52.78 29.84 35.97
N LYS A 459 -52.59 30.69 34.95
CA LYS A 459 -53.19 32.03 34.83
C LYS A 459 -54.55 32.02 34.15
N TYR A 460 -55.01 30.84 33.73
CA TYR A 460 -56.26 30.64 33.03
C TYR A 460 -57.22 29.85 33.92
N THR A 461 -58.50 30.04 33.68
CA THR A 461 -59.56 29.33 34.38
C THR A 461 -60.67 29.03 33.38
N GLU A 462 -61.21 27.82 33.45
CA GLU A 462 -62.31 27.37 32.62
C GLU A 462 -63.57 28.20 32.91
N CYS A 463 -64.14 28.82 31.89
CA CYS A 463 -65.38 29.56 32.01
C CYS A 463 -66.54 28.59 32.26
N LYS A 464 -67.31 28.80 33.33
CA LYS A 464 -68.40 27.87 33.71
C LYS A 464 -69.54 27.75 32.70
N GLU A 465 -69.68 28.72 31.79
CA GLU A 465 -70.77 28.74 30.80
C GLU A 465 -70.35 28.17 29.44
N CYS A 466 -69.14 28.46 28.95
CA CYS A 466 -68.70 27.97 27.63
C CYS A 466 -67.68 26.81 27.70
N GLY A 467 -67.04 26.56 28.83
CA GLY A 467 -65.97 25.57 28.97
C GLY A 467 -64.62 26.00 28.39
N ASP A 468 -64.51 27.21 27.83
CA ASP A 468 -63.24 27.70 27.28
C ASP A 468 -62.31 28.20 28.40
N PHE A 469 -61.01 28.00 28.24
CA PHE A 469 -60.00 28.57 29.11
C PHE A 469 -59.77 30.05 28.78
N VAL A 470 -60.03 30.92 29.76
CA VAL A 470 -59.80 32.37 29.67
C VAL A 470 -58.88 32.81 30.80
N LYS A 471 -58.20 33.97 30.67
CA LYS A 471 -57.37 34.50 31.76
C LYS A 471 -58.23 34.70 33.00
N THR A 472 -57.74 34.29 34.17
CA THR A 472 -58.52 34.33 35.42
C THR A 472 -59.02 35.73 35.74
N ASP A 473 -58.23 36.76 35.40
CA ASP A 473 -58.58 38.17 35.59
C ASP A 473 -59.73 38.65 34.67
N ASP A 474 -60.09 37.89 33.62
CA ASP A 474 -61.16 38.19 32.67
C ASP A 474 -62.51 37.52 33.03
N LEU A 475 -62.55 36.77 34.14
CA LEU A 475 -63.76 36.19 34.71
C LEU A 475 -64.42 37.14 35.72
N ASN A 476 -65.75 37.14 35.77
CA ASN A 476 -66.49 37.79 36.86
C ASN A 476 -66.45 36.94 38.16
N ASP A 477 -67.02 37.45 39.25
CA ASP A 477 -67.08 36.75 40.56
C ASP A 477 -67.80 35.39 40.50
N GLU A 478 -68.63 35.15 39.47
CA GLU A 478 -69.33 33.88 39.26
C GLU A 478 -68.50 32.86 38.46
N GLY A 479 -67.36 33.27 37.89
CA GLY A 479 -66.51 32.43 37.03
C GLY A 479 -66.97 32.40 35.57
N VAL A 480 -67.63 33.46 35.10
CA VAL A 480 -68.16 33.59 33.73
C VAL A 480 -67.38 34.67 32.96
N CYS A 481 -66.95 34.35 31.73
CA CYS A 481 -66.15 35.25 30.93
C CYS A 481 -66.97 36.43 30.38
N SER A 482 -66.29 37.54 30.10
CA SER A 482 -66.94 38.78 29.62
C SER A 482 -67.74 38.61 28.32
N TYR A 483 -67.38 37.62 27.48
CA TYR A 483 -68.12 37.30 26.26
C TYR A 483 -69.49 36.66 26.57
N CYS A 484 -69.52 35.62 27.42
CA CYS A 484 -70.77 34.96 27.85
C CYS A 484 -71.72 35.93 28.56
N VAL A 485 -71.18 36.82 29.41
CA VAL A 485 -71.95 37.88 30.08
C VAL A 485 -72.60 38.83 29.08
N LYS A 486 -71.87 39.25 28.02
CA LYS A 486 -72.38 40.15 26.98
C LYS A 486 -73.41 39.47 26.07
N GLN A 487 -73.25 38.17 25.82
CA GLN A 487 -74.17 37.38 24.99
C GLN A 487 -75.50 37.08 25.70
N GLY A 488 -75.64 37.38 27.00
CA GLY A 488 -76.85 37.09 27.76
C GLY A 488 -77.08 35.59 27.96
N VAL A 489 -76.02 34.78 27.87
CA VAL A 489 -76.03 33.36 28.20
C VAL A 489 -75.98 33.25 29.73
N ALA A 490 -77.04 33.69 30.39
CA ALA A 490 -77.37 33.23 31.73
C ALA A 490 -78.13 31.92 31.53
N SER A 491 -77.50 30.81 31.86
CA SER A 491 -78.12 29.48 31.88
C SER A 491 -79.44 29.50 32.64
N GLY A 492 -80.56 29.35 31.91
CA GLY A 492 -81.77 28.79 32.47
C GLY A 492 -81.53 27.31 32.76
N GLN A 493 -81.79 26.91 34.01
CA GLN A 493 -81.66 25.55 34.56
C GLN A 493 -82.18 24.43 33.66
#